data_AF-A0A7C5UN94-F1
#
_entry.id   AF-A0A7C5UN94-F1
#
_cell.length_a   1.000
_cell.length_b   1.000
_cell.length_c   1.000
_cell.angle_alpha   90.00
_cell.angle_beta   90.00
_cell.angle_gamma   90.00
#
_symmetry.space_group_name_H-M   'P 1'
#
loop_
_entity.id
_entity.type
_entity.pdbx_description
1 polymer ?
#
loop_
_entity_poly.entity_id
_entity_poly.type
_entity_poly.pdbx_seq_one_letter_code
_entity_poly.pdbx_strand_id
1 'polypeptide(L)'
;RIPMYSPSPSSKRIEIRFPDPSCNGYLAFSALLMAGLDGIEKKLPAGEPLDKDIYGLKPEELKGVPSTPASLEEALKALEEDNDFLLKGNVFTKDLLEMWIEYKMKKEVSELRLRPTPWEFALYFDC
;
A
#
# COMPACT_ATOMS: atom_id res chain seq x y z
N ARG A 1 6.49 1.29 11.80
CA ARG A 1 6.74 1.45 13.26
C ARG A 1 8.00 0.68 13.64
N ILE A 2 8.82 1.22 14.55
CA ILE A 2 9.87 0.43 15.22
C ILE A 2 9.29 -0.04 16.57
N PRO A 3 9.12 -1.37 16.80
CA PRO A 3 8.65 -1.88 18.09
C PRO A 3 9.62 -1.55 19.23
N MET A 4 9.13 -1.59 20.48
CA MET A 4 9.87 -1.22 21.70
C MET A 4 11.36 -1.55 21.62
N TYR A 5 12.19 -0.54 21.91
CA TYR A 5 13.64 -0.67 21.85
C TYR A 5 14.14 -1.73 22.81
N SER A 6 14.79 -2.76 22.26
CA SER A 6 15.50 -3.79 23.02
C SER A 6 16.98 -3.73 22.63
N PRO A 7 17.89 -3.87 23.61
CA PRO A 7 19.33 -3.92 23.33
C PRO A 7 19.72 -5.17 22.54
N SER A 8 18.87 -6.21 22.48
CA SER A 8 19.17 -7.43 21.74
C SER A 8 19.13 -7.21 20.22
N PRO A 9 20.24 -7.42 19.49
CA PRO A 9 20.26 -7.29 18.03
C PRO A 9 19.25 -8.19 17.32
N SER A 10 18.98 -9.39 17.84
CA SER A 10 18.05 -10.36 17.23
C SER A 10 16.58 -9.91 17.24
N SER A 11 16.24 -8.91 18.05
CA SER A 11 14.88 -8.41 18.19
C SER A 11 14.58 -7.17 17.34
N LYS A 12 15.62 -6.57 16.73
CA LYS A 12 15.51 -5.37 15.90
C LYS A 12 14.76 -5.70 14.61
N ARG A 13 13.66 -4.99 14.38
CA ARG A 13 12.79 -5.19 13.22
C ARG A 13 11.99 -3.93 12.90
N ILE A 14 11.49 -3.87 11.67
CA ILE A 14 10.51 -2.88 11.25
C ILE A 14 9.14 -3.57 11.25
N GLU A 15 8.14 -2.92 11.83
CA GLU A 15 6.75 -3.33 11.71
C GLU A 15 6.06 -2.47 10.66
N ILE A 16 5.65 -3.12 9.57
CA ILE A 16 4.84 -2.57 8.50
C ILE A 16 3.37 -2.82 8.85
N ARG A 17 2.58 -1.74 8.99
CA ARG A 17 1.23 -1.77 9.59
C ARG A 17 0.07 -1.59 8.61
N PHE A 18 0.37 -1.28 7.35
CA PHE A 18 -0.62 -1.06 6.32
C PHE A 18 -1.19 -2.33 5.66
N PRO A 19 -0.52 -3.50 5.64
CA PRO A 19 -1.13 -4.72 5.10
C PRO A 19 -2.24 -5.23 6.01
N ASP A 20 -3.29 -5.80 5.40
CA ASP A 20 -4.40 -6.44 6.09
C ASP A 20 -4.66 -7.88 5.55
N PRO A 21 -5.47 -8.70 6.26
CA PRO A 21 -5.70 -10.10 5.89
C PRO A 21 -6.48 -10.34 4.58
N SER A 22 -6.97 -9.31 3.89
CA SER A 22 -7.54 -9.45 2.55
C SER A 22 -6.47 -9.75 1.48
N CYS A 23 -5.20 -9.48 1.79
CA CYS A 23 -4.09 -9.76 0.91
C CYS A 23 -3.77 -11.26 0.84
N ASN A 24 -3.24 -11.71 -0.30
CA ASN A 24 -2.53 -12.98 -0.34
C ASN A 24 -1.19 -12.83 0.37
N GLY A 25 -1.02 -13.50 1.52
CA GLY A 25 0.18 -13.38 2.36
C GLY A 25 1.49 -13.71 1.63
N TYR A 26 1.47 -14.65 0.68
CA TYR A 26 2.65 -14.98 -0.13
C TYR A 26 3.05 -13.80 -1.02
N LEU A 27 2.09 -13.19 -1.72
CA LEU A 27 2.36 -12.04 -2.59
C LEU A 27 2.75 -10.81 -1.77
N ALA A 28 2.08 -10.57 -0.65
CA ALA A 28 2.34 -9.43 0.22
C ALA A 28 3.75 -9.46 0.81
N PHE A 29 4.17 -10.59 1.39
CA PHE A 29 5.51 -10.70 1.95
C PHE A 29 6.61 -10.66 0.88
N SER A 30 6.39 -11.29 -0.28
CA SER A 30 7.32 -11.19 -1.41
C SER A 30 7.46 -9.75 -1.89
N ALA A 31 6.36 -9.02 -2.10
CA ALA A 31 6.39 -7.62 -2.55
C ALA A 31 7.10 -6.70 -1.54
N LEU A 32 6.82 -6.87 -0.24
CA LEU A 32 7.49 -6.12 0.82
C LEU A 32 9.00 -6.38 0.85
N LEU A 33 9.42 -7.63 0.67
CA LEU A 33 10.84 -7.99 0.61
C LEU A 33 11.51 -7.35 -0.60
N MET A 34 10.90 -7.45 -1.79
CA MET A 34 11.43 -6.86 -3.01
C MET A 34 11.57 -5.34 -2.91
N ALA A 35 10.56 -4.64 -2.35
CA ALA A 35 10.64 -3.20 -2.10
C ALA A 35 11.78 -2.83 -1.14
N GLY A 36 11.97 -3.61 -0.07
CA GLY A 36 13.07 -3.41 0.88
C GLY A 36 14.45 -3.61 0.24
N LEU A 37 14.61 -4.66 -0.58
CA LEU A 37 15.86 -4.94 -1.30
C LEU A 37 16.19 -3.83 -2.32
N ASP A 38 15.18 -3.34 -3.05
CA ASP A 38 15.36 -2.24 -4.00
C ASP A 38 15.82 -0.95 -3.30
N GLY A 39 15.24 -0.63 -2.14
CA GLY A 39 15.66 0.50 -1.32
C GLY A 39 17.10 0.38 -0.82
N ILE A 40 17.55 -0.83 -0.45
CA ILE A 40 18.95 -1.10 -0.05
C ILE A 40 19.89 -0.89 -1.23
N GLU A 41 19.56 -1.46 -2.40
CA GLU A 41 20.40 -1.41 -3.60
C GLU A 41 20.58 0.03 -4.11
N LYS A 42 19.47 0.78 -4.18
CA LYS A 42 19.46 2.19 -4.62
C LYS A 42 19.90 3.17 -3.53
N LYS A 43 20.12 2.70 -2.29
CA LYS A 43 20.44 3.53 -1.11
C LYS A 43 19.41 4.65 -0.90
N LEU A 44 18.13 4.32 -1.02
CA LEU A 44 17.06 5.31 -0.87
C LEU A 44 17.01 5.86 0.56
N PRO A 45 16.87 7.18 0.73
CA PRO A 45 16.65 7.75 2.06
C PRO A 45 15.24 7.39 2.55
N ALA A 46 15.13 6.95 3.82
CA ALA A 46 13.84 6.66 4.44
C ALA A 46 13.07 7.93 4.88
N GLY A 47 13.71 9.10 4.78
CA GLY A 47 13.21 10.36 5.34
C GLY A 47 13.40 10.47 6.85
N GLU A 48 13.05 11.62 7.40
CA GLU A 48 13.07 11.85 8.85
C GLU A 48 11.86 11.18 9.51
N PRO A 49 12.03 10.55 10.69
CA PRO A 49 10.92 9.95 11.42
C PRO A 49 9.92 11.04 11.87
N LEU A 50 8.64 10.76 11.70
CA LEU A 50 7.58 11.60 12.25
C LEU A 50 7.17 11.07 13.64
N ASP A 51 7.72 11.67 14.69
CA ASP A 51 7.45 11.32 16.09
C ASP A 51 6.19 12.01 16.66
N LYS A 52 5.31 12.53 15.80
CA LYS A 52 4.04 13.15 16.18
C LYS A 52 2.89 12.16 16.02
N ASP A 53 1.86 12.30 16.86
CA ASP A 53 0.58 11.62 16.63
C ASP A 53 -0.10 12.23 15.40
N ILE A 54 -0.12 11.47 14.30
CA ILE A 54 -0.72 11.87 13.03
C ILE A 54 -2.22 12.15 13.14
N TYR A 55 -2.93 11.56 14.11
CA TYR A 55 -4.36 11.81 14.32
C TYR A 55 -4.64 13.16 14.99
N GLY A 56 -3.64 13.74 15.65
CA GLY A 56 -3.74 15.05 16.31
C GLY A 56 -3.25 16.22 15.46
N LEU A 57 -2.76 15.97 14.24
CA LEU A 57 -2.25 17.01 13.36
C LEU A 57 -3.40 17.81 12.71
N LYS A 58 -3.20 19.11 12.54
CA LYS A 58 -4.16 19.95 11.82
C LYS A 58 -4.15 19.62 10.32
N PRO A 59 -5.25 19.85 9.58
CA PRO A 59 -5.30 19.61 8.14
C PRO A 59 -4.17 20.29 7.36
N GLU A 60 -3.71 21.47 7.79
CA GLU A 60 -2.61 22.19 7.17
C GLU A 60 -1.26 21.48 7.35
N GLU A 61 -1.04 20.83 8.51
CA GLU A 61 0.16 20.05 8.80
C GLU A 61 0.14 18.70 8.06
N LEU A 62 -1.05 18.12 7.86
CA LEU A 62 -1.22 16.85 7.14
C LEU A 62 -0.95 16.95 5.64
N LYS A 63 -1.15 18.12 5.02
CA LYS A 63 -0.88 18.33 3.59
C LYS A 63 0.57 18.04 3.19
N GLY A 64 1.52 18.18 4.13
CA GLY A 64 2.94 17.90 3.89
C GLY A 64 3.33 16.44 4.11
N VAL A 65 2.42 15.60 4.60
CA VAL A 65 2.69 14.20 4.93
C VAL A 65 2.21 13.32 3.77
N PRO A 66 3.11 12.56 3.11
CA PRO A 66 2.71 11.61 2.08
C PRO A 66 1.69 10.60 2.63
N SER A 67 0.64 10.33 1.87
CA SER A 67 -0.37 9.33 2.20
C SER A 67 -0.28 8.12 1.28
N THR A 68 -0.76 6.98 1.76
CA THR A 68 -1.03 5.82 0.89
C THR A 68 -2.17 6.14 -0.08
N PRO A 69 -2.30 5.38 -1.19
CA PRO A 69 -3.46 5.46 -2.06
C PRO A 69 -4.78 5.40 -1.29
N ALA A 70 -5.76 6.20 -1.71
CA ALA A 70 -7.06 6.30 -1.06
C ALA A 70 -8.04 5.20 -1.52
N SER A 71 -7.72 4.50 -2.60
CA SER A 71 -8.54 3.42 -3.16
C SER A 71 -7.68 2.29 -3.73
N LEU A 72 -8.30 1.11 -3.89
CA LEU A 72 -7.68 -0.01 -4.59
C LEU A 72 -7.31 0.36 -6.04
N GLU A 73 -8.13 1.15 -6.72
CA GLU A 73 -7.85 1.63 -8.07
C GLU A 73 -6.56 2.46 -8.15
N GLU A 74 -6.38 3.41 -7.23
CA GLU A 74 -5.16 4.20 -7.16
C GLU A 74 -3.93 3.33 -6.84
N ALA A 75 -4.08 2.34 -5.95
CA ALA A 75 -3.00 1.41 -5.65
C ALA A 75 -2.62 0.52 -6.84
N LEU A 76 -3.60 0.05 -7.62
CA LEU A 76 -3.37 -0.73 -8.85
C LEU A 76 -2.68 0.11 -9.93
N LYS A 77 -3.08 1.38 -10.07
CA LYS A 77 -2.44 2.31 -11.00
C LYS A 77 -0.99 2.60 -10.60
N ALA A 78 -0.73 2.82 -9.31
CA ALA A 78 0.63 3.00 -8.81
C ALA A 78 1.50 1.74 -9.06
N LEU A 79 0.94 0.55 -8.91
CA LEU A 79 1.61 -0.71 -9.26
C LEU A 79 1.88 -0.82 -10.77
N GLU A 80 0.95 -0.40 -11.62
CA GLU A 80 1.15 -0.40 -13.07
C GLU A 80 2.27 0.57 -13.48
N GLU A 81 2.34 1.74 -12.85
CA GLU A 81 3.32 2.80 -13.13
C GLU A 81 4.73 2.48 -12.59
N ASP A 82 4.84 1.74 -11.48
CA ASP A 82 6.13 1.38 -10.85
C ASP A 82 6.12 -0.06 -10.32
N ASN A 83 6.60 -1.00 -11.14
CA ASN A 83 6.75 -2.41 -10.76
C ASN A 83 8.11 -3.04 -11.11
N ASP A 84 9.06 -2.26 -11.62
CA ASP A 84 10.37 -2.77 -12.04
C ASP A 84 11.11 -3.48 -10.90
N PHE A 85 10.94 -3.00 -9.67
CA PHE A 85 11.54 -3.61 -8.49
C PHE A 85 11.01 -5.02 -8.20
N LEU A 86 9.78 -5.35 -8.62
CA LEU A 86 9.18 -6.69 -8.45
C LEU A 86 9.70 -7.69 -9.49
N LEU A 87 10.07 -7.21 -10.68
CA LEU A 87 10.55 -8.05 -11.79
C LEU A 87 11.98 -8.55 -11.60
N LYS A 88 12.74 -7.96 -10.66
CA LYS A 88 14.12 -8.36 -10.36
C LYS A 88 14.18 -9.84 -9.96
N GLY A 89 15.11 -10.57 -10.59
CA GLY A 89 15.32 -12.00 -10.31
C GLY A 89 14.16 -12.93 -10.69
N ASN A 90 13.21 -12.45 -11.52
CA ASN A 90 12.00 -13.19 -11.90
C ASN A 90 11.17 -13.65 -10.69
N VAL A 91 11.20 -12.90 -9.58
CA VAL A 91 10.38 -13.18 -8.38
C VAL A 91 8.90 -12.96 -8.70
N PHE A 92 8.59 -11.82 -9.33
CA PHE A 92 7.34 -11.62 -10.04
C PHE A 92 7.61 -11.60 -11.53
N THR A 93 6.64 -12.04 -12.31
CA THR A 93 6.69 -11.97 -13.77
C THR A 93 5.70 -10.92 -14.26
N LYS A 94 5.99 -10.34 -15.43
CA LYS A 94 5.17 -9.29 -16.01
C LYS A 94 3.72 -9.75 -16.24
N ASP A 95 3.54 -10.98 -16.74
CA ASP A 95 2.23 -11.59 -16.96
C ASP A 95 1.44 -11.78 -15.65
N LEU A 96 2.11 -12.13 -14.54
CA LEU A 96 1.46 -12.23 -13.23
C LEU A 96 0.94 -10.86 -12.78
N LEU A 97 1.74 -9.80 -12.93
CA LEU A 97 1.37 -8.45 -12.51
C LEU A 97 0.23 -7.89 -13.35
N GLU A 98 0.31 -8.03 -14.68
CA GLU A 98 -0.75 -7.62 -15.61
C GLU A 98 -2.06 -8.35 -15.31
N MET A 99 -2.00 -9.67 -15.13
CA MET A 99 -3.18 -10.47 -14.76
C MET A 99 -3.74 -10.04 -13.40
N TRP A 100 -2.90 -9.79 -12.41
CA TRP A 100 -3.33 -9.36 -11.08
C TRP A 100 -4.05 -8.01 -11.12
N ILE A 101 -3.48 -7.04 -11.83
CA ILE A 101 -4.10 -5.71 -12.02
C ILE A 101 -5.45 -5.85 -12.72
N GLU A 102 -5.49 -6.58 -13.84
CA GLU A 102 -6.72 -6.81 -14.59
C GLU A 102 -7.79 -7.51 -13.74
N TYR A 103 -7.40 -8.56 -13.03
CA TYR A 103 -8.30 -9.33 -12.16
C TYR A 103 -8.91 -8.45 -11.08
N LYS A 104 -8.09 -7.69 -10.34
CA LYS A 104 -8.54 -6.82 -9.26
C LYS A 104 -9.40 -5.66 -9.78
N MET A 105 -9.05 -5.09 -10.93
CA MET A 105 -9.84 -4.04 -11.57
C MET A 105 -11.23 -4.55 -11.98
N LYS A 106 -11.30 -5.74 -12.59
CA LYS A 106 -12.56 -6.33 -13.07
C LYS A 106 -13.42 -6.88 -11.94
N LYS A 107 -12.84 -7.59 -10.98
CA LYS A 107 -13.58 -8.36 -9.97
C LYS A 107 -13.89 -7.60 -8.69
N GLU A 108 -13.18 -6.51 -8.42
CA GLU A 108 -13.36 -5.74 -7.19
C GLU A 108 -13.73 -4.29 -7.50
N VAL A 109 -12.86 -3.56 -8.21
CA VAL A 109 -13.07 -2.12 -8.46
C VAL A 109 -14.32 -1.88 -9.30
N SER A 110 -14.41 -2.53 -10.47
CA SER A 110 -15.53 -2.34 -11.40
C SER A 110 -16.84 -2.84 -10.81
N GLU A 111 -16.81 -3.96 -10.09
CA GLU A 111 -17.98 -4.50 -9.41
C GLU A 111 -18.52 -3.50 -8.37
N LEU A 112 -17.66 -2.91 -7.54
CA LEU A 112 -18.12 -1.92 -6.57
C LEU A 112 -18.67 -0.66 -7.25
N ARG A 113 -17.97 -0.14 -8.26
CA ARG A 113 -18.32 1.10 -8.97
C ARG A 113 -19.69 1.06 -9.64
N LEU A 114 -20.11 -0.11 -10.13
CA LEU A 114 -21.36 -0.27 -10.89
C LEU A 114 -22.59 -0.45 -9.98
N ARG A 115 -22.42 -0.47 -8.65
CA ARG A 115 -23.51 -0.72 -7.70
C ARG A 115 -23.79 0.54 -6.88
N PRO A 116 -25.02 1.08 -6.94
CA PRO A 116 -25.44 2.13 -6.01
C PRO A 116 -25.27 1.67 -4.56
N THR A 117 -24.67 2.52 -3.75
CA THR A 117 -24.49 2.23 -2.33
C THR A 117 -25.73 2.66 -1.52
N PRO A 118 -26.03 2.01 -0.37
CA PRO A 118 -27.14 2.45 0.48
C PRO A 118 -27.05 3.92 0.91
N TRP A 119 -25.84 4.47 1.00
CA TRP A 119 -25.64 5.87 1.33
C TRP A 119 -26.05 6.82 0.21
N GLU A 120 -25.91 6.43 -1.06
CA GLU A 120 -26.43 7.21 -2.19
C GLU A 120 -27.95 7.34 -2.15
N PHE A 121 -28.67 6.31 -1.71
CA PHE A 121 -30.11 6.43 -1.47
C PHE A 121 -30.41 7.48 -0.39
N ALA A 122 -29.67 7.47 0.73
CA ALA A 122 -29.84 8.47 1.78
C ALA A 122 -29.55 9.90 1.30
N LEU A 123 -28.63 10.07 0.34
CA LEU A 123 -28.26 11.38 -0.21
C LEU A 123 -29.22 11.88 -1.31
N TYR A 124 -29.72 10.97 -2.15
CA TYR A 124 -30.29 11.33 -3.45
C TYR A 124 -31.68 10.73 -3.73
N PHE A 125 -32.32 10.04 -2.77
CA PHE A 125 -33.65 9.47 -3.02
C PHE A 125 -34.76 10.53 -3.02
N ASP A 126 -34.69 11.51 -2.11
CA ASP A 126 -35.70 12.56 -1.92
C ASP A 126 -35.32 13.91 -2.57
N CYS A 127 -34.30 13.93 -3.43
CA CYS A 127 -33.80 15.17 -4.04
C CYS A 127 -34.69 15.70 -5.16
#